data_AF-A0A6C0J1C6-F1
#
_entry.id   AF-A0A6C0J1C6-F1
#
_cell.length_a   1.000
_cell.length_b   1.000
_cell.length_c   1.000
_cell.angle_alpha   90.00
_cell.angle_beta   90.00
_cell.angle_gamma   90.00
#
_symmetry.space_group_name_H-M   'P 1'
#
loop_
_entity.id
_entity.type
_entity.pdbx_description
1 polymer ?
#
loop_
_entity_poly.entity_id
_entity_poly.type
_entity_poly.pdbx_seq_one_letter_code
_entity_poly.pdbx_strand_id
1 'polypeptide(L)'
;MSFICKYCDKEFTLQGNLLKHQKTTKYCIKIQKERSESVEDTDIKSFNCEYCKKNFTTKNNLSRHYKSCIEKYKKLLSLSETKLEEKDKHILNLEQKNRDLEEQLKIVRLEVENEMYKERTEKLESTVEEMAKQPKHITNNQNKIIIAAPLDLSRDSITEALQNFSDNHLIQGQKGVAKFAYDNMLKDKDGKLIYICTDPSRQIFQYKNDQGKIEKDVRATRLTQALLEADIKQTSHKIAWDNMKDGDNEVFMTYTNHYQDIQELEQDNSKFSKELCCLTAK
;
A
#
# COMPACT_ATOMS: atom_id res chain seq x y z
N MET A 1 73.06 -42.02 0.14
CA MET A 1 73.96 -40.86 -0.01
C MET A 1 73.44 -39.77 0.92
N SER A 2 74.22 -39.38 1.93
CA SER A 2 73.86 -38.30 2.86
C SER A 2 74.47 -36.99 2.38
N PHE A 3 73.75 -35.88 2.58
CA PHE A 3 74.20 -34.54 2.20
C PHE A 3 74.57 -33.78 3.47
N ILE A 4 75.85 -33.44 3.65
CA ILE A 4 76.37 -32.82 4.88
C ILE A 4 76.55 -31.32 4.70
N CYS A 5 76.13 -30.53 5.68
CA CYS A 5 76.28 -29.08 5.66
C CYS A 5 77.71 -28.66 6.02
N LYS A 6 78.44 -28.10 5.04
CA LYS A 6 79.81 -27.57 5.23
C LYS A 6 80.01 -26.46 6.29
N TYR A 7 78.95 -26.00 6.95
CA TYR A 7 78.99 -24.92 7.95
C TYR A 7 78.59 -25.38 9.37
N CYS A 8 77.90 -26.51 9.52
CA CYS A 8 77.48 -27.00 10.85
C CYS A 8 77.42 -28.53 10.93
N ASP A 9 77.92 -29.21 9.91
CA ASP A 9 78.05 -30.66 9.77
C ASP A 9 76.76 -31.46 9.96
N LYS A 10 75.59 -30.81 9.91
CA LYS A 10 74.29 -31.49 9.91
C LYS A 10 74.10 -32.30 8.64
N GLU A 11 73.64 -33.54 8.82
CA GLU A 11 73.29 -34.45 7.74
C GLU A 11 71.83 -34.29 7.29
N PHE A 12 71.62 -34.37 5.98
CA PHE A 12 70.32 -34.32 5.34
C PHE A 12 70.15 -35.49 4.38
N THR A 13 68.95 -36.04 4.34
CA THR A 13 68.58 -37.16 3.46
C THR A 13 68.35 -36.71 2.01
N LEU A 14 68.10 -35.42 1.77
CA LEU A 14 67.80 -34.84 0.46
C LEU A 14 68.63 -33.57 0.23
N GLN A 15 69.19 -33.43 -0.98
CA GLN A 15 69.97 -32.26 -1.37
C GLN A 15 69.17 -30.95 -1.26
N GLY A 16 67.88 -30.97 -1.61
CA GLY A 16 67.01 -29.80 -1.48
C GLY A 16 66.87 -29.30 -0.03
N ASN A 17 66.90 -30.21 0.95
CA ASN A 17 66.84 -29.86 2.37
C ASN A 17 68.16 -29.26 2.85
N LEU A 18 69.30 -29.80 2.40
CA LEU A 18 70.61 -29.21 2.67
C LEU A 18 70.70 -27.77 2.11
N LEU A 19 70.30 -27.57 0.85
CA LEU A 19 70.32 -26.25 0.21
C LEU A 19 69.44 -25.25 0.97
N LYS A 20 68.21 -25.65 1.35
CA LYS A 20 67.32 -24.81 2.15
C LYS A 20 67.92 -24.50 3.52
N HIS A 21 68.51 -25.49 4.18
CA HIS A 21 69.14 -25.32 5.49
C HIS A 21 70.28 -24.32 5.45
N GLN A 22 71.20 -24.43 4.47
CA GLN A 22 72.32 -23.50 4.29
C GLN A 22 71.85 -22.06 4.04
N LYS A 23 70.75 -21.89 3.30
CA LYS A 23 70.18 -20.57 2.96
C LYS A 23 69.29 -19.95 4.02
N THR A 24 68.75 -20.71 4.97
CA THR A 24 67.74 -20.21 5.93
C THR A 24 68.17 -20.29 7.39
N THR A 25 69.20 -21.08 7.72
CA THR A 25 69.64 -21.26 9.10
C THR A 25 70.58 -20.15 9.51
N LYS A 26 70.14 -19.30 10.46
CA LYS A 26 70.89 -18.12 10.94
C LYS A 26 72.35 -18.41 11.28
N TYR A 27 72.61 -19.56 11.92
CA TYR A 27 73.96 -19.99 12.30
C TYR A 27 74.86 -20.22 11.07
N CYS A 28 74.39 -21.00 10.09
CA CYS A 28 75.14 -21.26 8.86
C CYS A 28 75.31 -19.99 8.00
N ILE A 29 74.31 -19.09 7.99
CA ILE A 29 74.39 -17.81 7.28
C ILE A 29 75.44 -16.89 7.94
N LYS A 30 75.57 -16.93 9.27
CA LYS A 30 76.60 -16.17 9.98
C LYS A 30 78.01 -16.63 9.58
N ILE A 31 78.25 -17.94 9.57
CA ILE A 31 79.53 -18.54 9.15
C ILE A 31 79.84 -18.24 7.68
N GLN A 32 78.82 -18.24 6.81
CA GLN A 32 78.96 -17.82 5.41
C GLN A 32 79.44 -16.38 5.27
N LYS A 33 78.84 -15.45 6.04
CA LYS A 33 79.23 -14.03 6.03
C LYS A 33 80.64 -13.79 6.59
N GLU A 34 81.04 -14.54 7.61
CA GLU A 34 82.37 -14.44 8.22
C GLU A 34 83.51 -14.95 7.29
N ARG A 35 83.19 -15.84 6.34
CA ARG A 35 84.16 -16.44 5.41
C ARG A 35 84.28 -15.71 4.07
N SER A 36 83.62 -14.58 3.88
CA SER A 36 83.63 -13.78 2.64
C SER A 36 83.30 -14.56 1.36
N GLU A 37 82.70 -15.76 1.49
CA GLU A 37 82.08 -16.45 0.36
C GLU A 37 80.83 -15.64 0.02
N SER A 38 80.90 -14.89 -1.08
CA SER A 38 79.85 -14.00 -1.55
C SER A 38 78.50 -14.71 -1.51
N VAL A 39 77.65 -14.28 -0.58
CA VAL A 39 76.22 -14.39 -0.76
C VAL A 39 75.93 -13.44 -1.92
N GLU A 40 75.97 -13.95 -3.16
CA GLU A 40 75.16 -13.35 -4.22
C GLU A 40 73.81 -13.09 -3.56
N ASP A 41 73.37 -11.84 -3.59
CA ASP A 41 72.10 -11.35 -3.06
C ASP A 41 70.98 -12.08 -3.81
N THR A 42 70.84 -13.36 -3.50
CA THR A 42 69.92 -14.27 -4.15
C THR A 42 68.64 -13.94 -3.45
N ASP A 43 67.91 -12.99 -4.05
CA ASP A 43 66.52 -12.61 -3.76
C ASP A 43 65.83 -13.74 -3.00
N ILE A 44 65.97 -13.74 -1.67
CA ILE A 44 65.27 -14.69 -0.83
C ILE A 44 63.87 -14.16 -0.92
N LYS A 45 63.09 -14.72 -1.85
CA LYS A 45 61.74 -14.28 -2.19
C LYS A 45 60.96 -14.12 -0.89
N SER A 46 60.95 -12.89 -0.40
CA SER A 46 60.44 -12.56 0.92
C SER A 46 58.96 -12.34 0.71
N PHE A 47 58.18 -13.15 1.42
CA PHE A 47 56.74 -13.07 1.35
C PHE A 47 56.30 -12.04 2.38
N ASN A 48 55.95 -10.85 1.93
CA ASN A 48 55.68 -9.72 2.83
C ASN A 48 54.17 -9.52 2.95
N CYS A 49 53.70 -9.34 4.18
CA CYS A 49 52.29 -9.00 4.40
C CYS A 49 52.02 -7.59 3.93
N GLU A 50 51.06 -7.39 3.02
CA GLU A 50 50.76 -6.06 2.47
C GLU A 50 50.22 -5.09 3.54
N TYR A 51 49.61 -5.60 4.61
CA TYR A 51 48.97 -4.81 5.67
C TYR A 51 49.95 -4.40 6.78
N CYS A 52 50.73 -5.34 7.32
CA CYS A 52 51.66 -5.05 8.44
C CYS A 52 53.15 -5.05 8.06
N LYS A 53 53.46 -5.30 6.78
CA LYS A 53 54.82 -5.35 6.21
C LYS A 53 55.78 -6.35 6.89
N LYS A 54 55.27 -7.29 7.68
CA LYS A 54 56.08 -8.40 8.24
C LYS A 54 56.57 -9.31 7.12
N ASN A 55 57.85 -9.67 7.18
CA ASN A 55 58.53 -10.53 6.21
C ASN A 55 58.45 -12.01 6.63
N PHE A 56 58.16 -12.88 5.67
CA PHE A 56 58.10 -14.33 5.88
C PHE A 56 58.98 -15.07 4.88
N THR A 57 59.59 -16.16 5.34
CA THR A 57 60.50 -17.00 4.53
C THR A 57 59.76 -17.97 3.61
N THR A 58 58.46 -18.18 3.80
CA THR A 58 57.63 -19.08 2.98
C THR A 58 56.20 -18.55 2.81
N LYS A 59 55.57 -18.88 1.68
CA LYS A 59 54.18 -18.53 1.37
C LYS A 59 53.18 -19.09 2.40
N ASN A 60 53.41 -20.30 2.92
CA ASN A 60 52.52 -20.92 3.93
C ASN A 60 52.49 -20.12 5.23
N ASN A 61 53.65 -19.63 5.68
CA ASN A 61 53.73 -18.80 6.89
C ASN A 61 53.01 -17.46 6.69
N LEU A 62 53.16 -16.83 5.53
CA LEU A 62 52.41 -15.62 5.18
C LEU A 62 50.89 -15.90 5.14
N SER A 63 50.46 -17.00 4.53
CA SER A 63 49.04 -17.38 4.46
C SER A 63 48.42 -17.59 5.84
N ARG A 64 49.13 -18.29 6.75
CA ARG A 64 48.69 -18.44 8.15
C ARG A 64 48.61 -17.09 8.85
N HIS A 65 49.62 -16.23 8.67
CA HIS A 65 49.61 -14.89 9.23
C HIS A 65 48.44 -14.05 8.72
N TYR A 66 48.08 -14.11 7.44
CA TYR A 66 46.94 -13.38 6.88
C TYR A 66 45.59 -13.71 7.55
N LYS A 67 45.44 -14.88 8.17
CA LYS A 67 44.25 -15.28 8.93
C LYS A 67 44.20 -14.66 10.33
N SER A 68 45.32 -14.16 10.85
CA SER A 68 45.43 -13.57 12.20
C SER A 68 46.12 -12.20 12.18
N CYS A 69 46.16 -11.55 11.01
CA CYS A 69 46.83 -10.27 10.84
C CYS A 69 45.92 -9.14 11.33
N ILE A 70 46.25 -8.56 12.48
CA ILE A 70 45.45 -7.48 13.10
C ILE A 70 45.30 -6.29 12.15
N GLU A 71 46.39 -5.86 11.50
CA GLU A 71 46.36 -4.71 10.57
C GLU A 71 45.49 -4.95 9.34
N LYS A 72 45.38 -6.21 8.88
CA LYS A 72 44.41 -6.57 7.83
C LYS A 72 42.99 -6.32 8.30
N TYR A 73 42.63 -6.84 9.47
CA TYR A 73 41.28 -6.71 10.01
C TYR A 73 40.92 -5.26 10.30
N LYS A 74 41.84 -4.47 10.87
CA LYS A 74 41.65 -3.01 11.03
C LYS A 74 41.38 -2.32 9.70
N LYS A 75 42.15 -2.62 8.65
CA LYS A 75 41.94 -2.01 7.33
C LYS A 75 40.60 -2.40 6.72
N LEU A 76 40.21 -3.67 6.83
CA LEU A 76 38.91 -4.15 6.36
C LEU A 76 37.75 -3.52 7.12
N LEU A 77 37.88 -3.37 8.44
CA LEU A 77 36.89 -2.70 9.27
C LEU A 77 36.71 -1.25 8.85
N SER A 78 37.81 -0.49 8.71
CA SER A 78 37.75 0.90 8.25
C SER A 78 37.10 1.06 6.87
N LEU A 79 37.33 0.11 5.95
CA LEU A 79 36.70 0.10 4.64
C LEU A 79 35.21 -0.26 4.71
N SER A 80 34.81 -1.10 5.68
CA SER A 80 33.42 -1.44 5.89
C SER A 80 32.66 -0.27 6.53
N GLU A 81 33.28 0.45 7.46
CA GLU A 81 32.74 1.64 8.09
C GLU A 81 32.49 2.74 7.04
N THR A 82 33.48 3.03 6.18
CA THR A 82 33.29 4.03 5.12
C THR A 82 32.16 3.67 4.14
N LYS A 83 32.04 2.38 3.79
CA LYS A 83 30.95 1.90 2.94
C LYS A 83 29.59 1.98 3.62
N LEU A 84 29.54 1.83 4.95
CA LEU A 84 28.32 1.96 5.73
C LEU A 84 27.87 3.43 5.74
N GLU A 85 28.79 4.36 6.00
CA GLU A 85 28.54 5.81 5.96
C GLU A 85 28.02 6.27 4.58
N GLU A 86 28.62 5.77 3.49
CA GLU A 86 28.16 6.04 2.13
C GLU A 86 26.73 5.54 1.88
N LYS A 87 26.40 4.34 2.38
CA LYS A 87 25.07 3.76 2.29
C LYS A 87 24.05 4.53 3.11
N ASP A 88 24.39 4.93 4.34
CA ASP A 88 23.51 5.71 5.20
C ASP A 88 23.18 7.07 4.56
N LYS A 89 24.18 7.72 3.96
CA LYS A 89 23.97 8.95 3.19
C LYS A 89 23.06 8.72 1.97
N HIS A 90 23.21 7.58 1.29
CA HIS A 90 22.34 7.23 0.16
C HIS A 90 20.90 6.98 0.61
N ILE A 91 20.69 6.28 1.73
CA ILE A 91 19.37 6.02 2.32
C ILE A 91 18.69 7.34 2.66
N LEU A 92 19.39 8.25 3.36
CA LEU A 92 18.85 9.58 3.68
C LEU A 92 18.43 10.38 2.44
N ASN A 93 19.18 10.26 1.34
CA ASN A 93 18.81 10.91 0.07
C ASN A 93 17.53 10.31 -0.53
N LEU A 94 17.41 8.98 -0.52
CA LEU A 94 16.21 8.28 -1.02
C LEU A 94 14.98 8.59 -0.16
N GLU A 95 15.13 8.63 1.16
CA GLU A 95 14.06 9.00 2.08
C GLU A 95 13.57 10.42 1.83
N GLN A 96 14.48 11.38 1.59
CA GLN A 96 14.09 12.74 1.22
C GLN A 96 13.32 12.77 -0.10
N LYS A 97 13.81 12.08 -1.14
CA LYS A 97 13.11 12.00 -2.42
C LYS A 97 11.73 11.37 -2.31
N ASN A 98 11.58 10.32 -1.49
CA ASN A 98 10.27 9.71 -1.26
C ASN A 98 9.31 10.69 -0.60
N ARG A 99 9.75 11.46 0.42
CA ARG A 99 8.92 12.51 1.02
C ARG A 99 8.51 13.58 0.00
N ASP A 100 9.44 14.02 -0.84
CA ASP A 100 9.16 15.03 -1.87
C ASP A 100 8.13 14.50 -2.91
N LEU A 101 8.24 13.23 -3.30
CA LEU A 101 7.29 12.57 -4.21
C LEU A 101 5.91 12.39 -3.58
N GLU A 102 5.83 12.00 -2.30
CA GLU A 102 4.57 11.88 -1.57
C GLU A 102 3.81 13.21 -1.51
N GLU A 103 4.53 14.32 -1.29
CA GLU A 103 3.95 15.65 -1.29
C GLU A 103 3.47 16.06 -2.68
N GLN A 104 4.26 15.81 -3.73
CA GLN A 104 3.83 16.05 -5.11
C GLN A 104 2.57 15.27 -5.48
N LEU A 105 2.47 14.00 -5.08
CA LEU A 105 1.28 13.18 -5.31
C LEU A 105 0.05 13.75 -4.57
N LYS A 106 0.23 14.30 -3.37
CA LYS A 106 -0.85 14.97 -2.64
C LYS A 106 -1.33 16.23 -3.37
N ILE A 107 -0.41 17.06 -3.87
CA ILE A 107 -0.73 18.26 -4.64
C ILE A 107 -1.53 17.88 -5.90
N VAL A 108 -1.03 16.94 -6.69
CA VAL A 108 -1.71 16.49 -7.93
C VAL A 108 -3.12 15.96 -7.64
N ARG A 109 -3.31 15.20 -6.56
CA ARG A 109 -4.66 14.73 -6.16
C ARG A 109 -5.60 15.90 -5.86
N LEU A 110 -5.13 16.90 -5.12
CA LEU A 110 -5.92 18.09 -4.79
C LEU A 110 -6.24 18.95 -6.02
N GLU A 111 -5.31 19.05 -6.97
CA GLU A 111 -5.53 19.76 -8.24
C GLU A 111 -6.62 19.07 -9.07
N VAL A 112 -6.56 17.74 -9.20
CA VAL A 112 -7.60 16.96 -9.89
C VAL A 112 -8.96 17.13 -9.21
N GLU A 113 -9.01 17.06 -7.88
CA GLU A 113 -10.25 17.24 -7.13
C GLU A 113 -10.84 18.65 -7.33
N ASN A 114 -10.00 19.69 -7.31
CA ASN A 114 -10.43 21.07 -7.57
C ASN A 114 -10.99 21.25 -8.98
N GLU A 115 -10.35 20.69 -10.01
CA GLU A 115 -10.86 20.76 -11.37
C GLU A 115 -12.22 20.06 -11.50
N MET A 116 -12.42 18.92 -10.83
CA MET A 116 -13.72 18.25 -10.79
C MET A 116 -14.80 19.10 -10.10
N TYR A 117 -14.48 19.78 -8.99
CA TYR A 117 -15.41 20.70 -8.34
C TYR A 117 -15.75 21.90 -9.22
N LYS A 118 -14.77 22.43 -9.94
CA LYS A 118 -14.96 23.55 -10.87
C LYS A 118 -15.91 23.17 -12.01
N GLU A 119 -15.68 22.04 -12.67
CA GLU A 119 -16.59 21.53 -13.71
C GLU A 119 -18.01 21.31 -13.18
N ARG A 120 -18.15 20.76 -11.96
CA ARG A 120 -19.45 20.54 -11.34
C ARG A 120 -20.16 21.87 -11.09
N THR A 121 -19.43 22.88 -10.66
CA THR A 121 -19.95 24.23 -10.39
C THR A 121 -20.42 24.89 -11.68
N GLU A 122 -19.64 24.84 -12.75
CA GLU A 122 -20.02 25.39 -14.07
C GLU A 122 -21.28 24.70 -14.62
N LYS A 123 -21.37 23.36 -14.49
CA LYS A 123 -22.58 22.61 -14.88
C LYS A 123 -23.79 23.05 -14.05
N LEU A 124 -23.63 23.24 -12.73
CA LEU A 124 -24.70 23.72 -11.86
C LEU A 124 -25.15 25.14 -12.25
N GLU A 125 -24.22 26.06 -12.46
CA GLU A 125 -24.51 27.44 -12.89
C GLU A 125 -25.30 27.45 -14.20
N SER A 126 -24.86 26.68 -15.19
CA SER A 126 -25.57 26.53 -16.47
C SER A 126 -27.00 26.02 -16.28
N THR A 127 -27.20 24.98 -15.46
CA THR A 127 -28.56 24.46 -15.20
C THR A 127 -29.46 25.48 -14.49
N VAL A 128 -28.92 26.27 -13.56
CA VAL A 128 -29.65 27.33 -12.85
C VAL A 128 -30.06 28.44 -13.83
N GLU A 129 -29.17 28.84 -14.73
CA GLU A 129 -29.49 29.80 -15.78
C GLU A 129 -30.62 29.31 -16.71
N GLU A 130 -30.58 28.04 -17.12
CA GLU A 130 -31.65 27.46 -17.92
C GLU A 130 -32.98 27.40 -17.17
N MET A 131 -32.96 27.01 -15.89
CA MET A 131 -34.15 27.03 -15.03
C MET A 131 -34.74 28.44 -14.87
N ALA A 132 -33.88 29.46 -14.80
CA ALA A 132 -34.32 30.87 -14.71
C ALA A 132 -34.96 31.37 -16.02
N LYS A 133 -34.58 30.80 -17.18
CA LYS A 133 -35.12 31.16 -18.50
C LYS A 133 -36.47 30.48 -18.80
N GLN A 134 -36.88 29.45 -18.05
CA GLN A 134 -38.14 28.75 -18.33
C GLN A 134 -39.39 29.52 -17.85
N PRO A 135 -40.45 29.62 -18.68
CA PRO A 135 -41.71 30.25 -18.29
C PRO A 135 -42.41 29.42 -17.20
N LYS A 136 -42.79 30.08 -16.10
CA LYS A 136 -43.51 29.44 -14.99
C LYS A 136 -44.96 29.19 -15.37
N HIS A 137 -45.28 27.97 -15.80
CA HIS A 137 -46.66 27.48 -15.87
C HIS A 137 -47.07 26.89 -14.51
N ILE A 138 -48.03 27.53 -13.84
CA ILE A 138 -48.69 26.96 -12.66
C ILE A 138 -49.86 26.11 -13.18
N THR A 139 -49.66 24.81 -13.28
CA THR A 139 -50.76 23.85 -13.49
C THR A 139 -51.09 23.22 -12.14
N ASN A 140 -52.20 23.64 -11.56
CA ASN A 140 -52.78 23.01 -10.37
C ASN A 140 -53.39 21.66 -10.79
N ASN A 141 -52.56 20.63 -10.93
CA ASN A 141 -53.02 19.28 -11.20
C ASN A 141 -53.13 18.54 -9.86
N GLN A 142 -54.32 18.59 -9.25
CA GLN A 142 -54.66 17.79 -8.08
C GLN A 142 -54.88 16.32 -8.50
N ASN A 143 -53.82 15.65 -8.94
CA ASN A 143 -53.81 14.19 -8.98
C ASN A 143 -53.67 13.70 -7.54
N LYS A 144 -54.80 13.30 -6.94
CA LYS A 144 -54.86 12.74 -5.60
C LYS A 144 -54.12 11.40 -5.58
N ILE A 145 -52.84 11.42 -5.23
CA ILE A 145 -52.03 10.21 -5.07
C ILE A 145 -52.58 9.44 -3.86
N ILE A 146 -53.09 8.23 -4.09
CA ILE A 146 -53.61 7.34 -3.05
C ILE A 146 -52.54 6.32 -2.69
N ILE A 147 -51.88 6.52 -1.54
CA ILE A 147 -51.00 5.55 -0.89
C ILE A 147 -51.86 4.72 0.07
N ALA A 148 -52.03 3.43 -0.24
CA ALA A 148 -53.01 2.57 0.43
C ALA A 148 -52.50 2.06 1.79
N ALA A 149 -51.27 1.55 1.82
CA ALA A 149 -50.64 0.97 3.00
C ALA A 149 -49.57 1.89 3.62
N PRO A 150 -49.37 1.82 4.95
CA PRO A 150 -48.30 2.53 5.62
C PRO A 150 -46.93 1.93 5.28
N LEU A 151 -45.89 2.76 5.28
CA LEU A 151 -44.50 2.33 5.21
C LEU A 151 -43.95 2.13 6.63
N ASP A 152 -43.41 0.95 6.88
CA ASP A 152 -42.74 0.63 8.14
C ASP A 152 -41.25 0.96 8.05
N LEU A 153 -40.84 2.01 8.76
CA LEU A 153 -39.44 2.45 8.87
C LEU A 153 -38.81 2.04 10.22
N SER A 154 -39.42 1.09 10.95
CA SER A 154 -38.85 0.58 12.20
C SER A 154 -37.55 -0.18 11.95
N ARG A 155 -36.64 -0.13 12.92
CA ARG A 155 -35.34 -0.82 12.83
C ARG A 155 -35.49 -2.31 12.56
N ASP A 156 -36.48 -2.97 13.17
CA ASP A 156 -36.71 -4.42 13.03
C ASP A 156 -37.12 -4.79 11.59
N SER A 157 -38.09 -4.06 11.02
CA SER A 157 -38.53 -4.25 9.62
C SER A 157 -37.38 -4.06 8.63
N ILE A 158 -36.57 -3.01 8.83
CA ILE A 158 -35.43 -2.73 7.95
C ILE A 158 -34.33 -3.79 8.13
N THR A 159 -34.07 -4.24 9.37
CA THR A 159 -33.08 -5.29 9.64
C THR A 159 -33.49 -6.63 9.01
N GLU A 160 -34.79 -6.94 8.99
CA GLU A 160 -35.32 -8.09 8.26
C GLU A 160 -35.12 -7.93 6.75
N ALA A 161 -35.45 -6.75 6.19
CA ALA A 161 -35.20 -6.47 4.77
C ALA A 161 -33.72 -6.56 4.40
N LEU A 162 -32.80 -6.13 5.28
CA LEU A 162 -31.35 -6.15 5.06
C LEU A 162 -30.77 -7.55 4.86
N GLN A 163 -31.50 -8.61 5.25
CA GLN A 163 -31.12 -9.99 4.92
C GLN A 163 -31.07 -10.24 3.40
N ASN A 164 -31.83 -9.47 2.62
CA ASN A 164 -31.83 -9.52 1.15
C ASN A 164 -30.83 -8.55 0.50
N PHE A 165 -30.08 -7.77 1.30
CA PHE A 165 -29.02 -6.91 0.77
C PHE A 165 -27.83 -7.79 0.34
N SER A 166 -27.46 -7.70 -0.92
CA SER A 166 -26.49 -8.60 -1.56
C SER A 166 -25.28 -7.86 -2.13
N ASP A 167 -24.27 -8.63 -2.54
CA ASP A 167 -23.09 -8.18 -3.27
C ASP A 167 -23.45 -7.33 -4.51
N ASN A 168 -24.44 -7.76 -5.30
CA ASN A 168 -24.93 -7.02 -6.47
C ASN A 168 -25.43 -5.61 -6.12
N HIS A 169 -26.01 -5.43 -4.93
CA HIS A 169 -26.40 -4.12 -4.45
C HIS A 169 -25.17 -3.33 -4.00
N LEU A 170 -24.24 -3.97 -3.29
CA LEU A 170 -23.02 -3.32 -2.82
C LEU A 170 -22.18 -2.74 -3.97
N ILE A 171 -21.92 -3.53 -5.02
CA ILE A 171 -21.09 -3.09 -6.16
C ILE A 171 -21.72 -1.97 -7.01
N GLN A 172 -22.92 -1.52 -6.66
CA GLN A 172 -23.58 -0.36 -7.29
C GLN A 172 -23.58 0.87 -6.38
N GLY A 173 -22.93 0.80 -5.21
CA GLY A 173 -22.86 1.88 -4.24
C GLY A 173 -24.24 2.36 -3.81
N GLN A 174 -24.43 3.68 -3.72
CA GLN A 174 -25.70 4.28 -3.31
C GLN A 174 -26.88 3.94 -4.23
N LYS A 175 -26.63 3.72 -5.53
CA LYS A 175 -27.69 3.29 -6.46
C LYS A 175 -28.19 1.89 -6.15
N GLY A 176 -27.28 1.01 -5.73
CA GLY A 176 -27.64 -0.33 -5.28
C GLY A 176 -28.46 -0.31 -4.00
N VAL A 177 -28.14 0.58 -3.06
CA VAL A 177 -28.98 0.80 -1.86
C VAL A 177 -30.39 1.28 -2.24
N ALA A 178 -30.52 2.15 -3.24
CA ALA A 178 -31.82 2.59 -3.73
C ALA A 178 -32.63 1.45 -4.36
N LYS A 179 -32.00 0.61 -5.19
CA LYS A 179 -32.63 -0.58 -5.79
C LYS A 179 -33.04 -1.59 -4.72
N PHE A 180 -32.17 -1.85 -3.75
CA PHE A 180 -32.47 -2.69 -2.60
C PHE A 180 -33.73 -2.20 -1.87
N ALA A 181 -33.79 -0.91 -1.52
CA ALA A 181 -34.95 -0.36 -0.83
C ALA A 181 -36.21 -0.50 -1.70
N TYR A 182 -36.13 -0.15 -2.99
CA TYR A 182 -37.24 -0.27 -3.93
C TYR A 182 -37.80 -1.69 -4.03
N ASP A 183 -36.94 -2.70 -4.06
CA ASP A 183 -37.34 -4.09 -4.23
C ASP A 183 -37.81 -4.74 -2.93
N ASN A 184 -37.29 -4.31 -1.78
CA ASN A 184 -37.54 -5.01 -0.50
C ASN A 184 -38.40 -4.22 0.50
N MET A 185 -38.59 -2.91 0.31
CA MET A 185 -39.19 -2.04 1.33
C MET A 185 -40.31 -1.13 0.82
N LEU A 186 -40.24 -0.67 -0.43
CA LEU A 186 -41.06 0.46 -0.90
C LEU A 186 -42.35 0.04 -1.63
N LYS A 187 -42.68 -1.25 -1.62
CA LYS A 187 -43.89 -1.83 -2.22
C LYS A 187 -44.70 -2.55 -1.15
N ASP A 188 -46.02 -2.55 -1.29
CA ASP A 188 -46.89 -3.40 -0.49
C ASP A 188 -46.88 -4.86 -0.99
N LYS A 189 -47.66 -5.71 -0.32
CA LYS A 189 -47.81 -7.14 -0.64
C LYS A 189 -48.32 -7.40 -2.06
N ASP A 190 -49.00 -6.43 -2.66
CA ASP A 190 -49.53 -6.49 -4.03
C ASP A 190 -48.55 -5.87 -5.05
N GLY A 191 -47.34 -5.49 -4.62
CA GLY A 191 -46.31 -4.89 -5.46
C GLY A 191 -46.53 -3.41 -5.77
N LYS A 192 -47.51 -2.76 -5.13
CA LYS A 192 -47.83 -1.35 -5.37
C LYS A 192 -46.97 -0.45 -4.50
N LEU A 193 -46.47 0.64 -5.09
CA LEU A 193 -45.63 1.60 -4.38
C LEU A 193 -46.35 2.26 -3.20
N ILE A 194 -45.68 2.22 -2.04
CA ILE A 194 -46.10 2.87 -0.79
C ILE A 194 -45.20 4.05 -0.41
N TYR A 195 -44.11 4.26 -1.15
CA TYR A 195 -43.22 5.41 -1.08
C TYR A 195 -43.05 5.97 -2.50
N ILE A 196 -43.63 7.13 -2.76
CA ILE A 196 -43.84 7.66 -4.13
C ILE A 196 -43.13 8.99 -4.30
N CYS A 197 -42.34 9.14 -5.36
CA CYS A 197 -41.77 10.42 -5.75
C CYS A 197 -42.84 11.29 -6.43
N THR A 198 -43.19 12.40 -5.79
CA THR A 198 -44.25 13.32 -6.24
C THR A 198 -43.72 14.58 -6.92
N ASP A 199 -42.46 14.92 -6.68
CA ASP A 199 -41.77 16.02 -7.35
C ASP A 199 -40.31 15.58 -7.59
N PRO A 200 -40.01 14.99 -8.77
CA PRO A 200 -38.65 14.53 -9.09
C PRO A 200 -37.61 15.66 -9.09
N SER A 201 -38.02 16.88 -9.49
CA SER A 201 -37.10 18.02 -9.55
C SER A 201 -36.58 18.43 -8.17
N ARG A 202 -37.44 18.33 -7.15
CA ARG A 202 -37.12 18.63 -5.75
C ARG A 202 -36.86 17.39 -4.92
N GLN A 203 -36.99 16.21 -5.52
CA GLN A 203 -36.88 14.90 -4.88
C GLN A 203 -37.78 14.79 -3.64
N ILE A 204 -39.07 15.15 -3.80
CA ILE A 204 -40.07 15.06 -2.73
C ILE A 204 -40.80 13.74 -2.84
N PHE A 205 -40.57 12.90 -1.83
CA PHE A 205 -41.25 11.62 -1.67
C PHE A 205 -42.42 11.76 -0.71
N GLN A 206 -43.46 10.98 -0.93
CA GLN A 206 -44.62 10.87 -0.04
C GLN A 206 -44.84 9.42 0.35
N TYR A 207 -45.10 9.19 1.63
CA TYR A 207 -45.45 7.90 2.19
C TYR A 207 -46.49 8.07 3.29
N LYS A 208 -47.18 6.99 3.63
CA LYS A 208 -48.14 6.97 4.73
C LYS A 208 -47.43 6.44 5.98
N ASN A 209 -47.49 7.15 7.10
CA ASN A 209 -46.94 6.68 8.37
C ASN A 209 -47.87 5.67 9.08
N ASP A 210 -47.43 5.11 10.20
CA ASP A 210 -48.17 4.20 11.08
C ASP A 210 -49.51 4.79 11.58
N GLN A 211 -49.58 6.10 11.79
CA GLN A 211 -50.80 6.85 12.13
C GLN A 211 -51.74 7.08 10.94
N GLY A 212 -51.37 6.61 9.75
CA GLY A 212 -52.15 6.73 8.52
C GLY A 212 -52.10 8.11 7.86
N LYS A 213 -51.23 9.01 8.32
CA LYS A 213 -51.01 10.35 7.76
C LYS A 213 -49.98 10.30 6.63
N ILE A 214 -50.22 11.09 5.58
CA ILE A 214 -49.24 11.26 4.51
C ILE A 214 -48.14 12.23 4.97
N GLU A 215 -46.90 11.76 4.95
CA GLU A 215 -45.72 12.54 5.27
C GLU A 215 -44.85 12.75 4.04
N LYS A 216 -44.04 13.81 4.08
CA LYS A 216 -43.08 14.14 3.02
C LYS A 216 -41.68 13.79 3.50
N ASP A 217 -40.92 13.13 2.64
CA ASP A 217 -39.48 12.94 2.81
C ASP A 217 -38.77 13.67 1.68
N VAL A 218 -38.05 14.74 2.03
CA VAL A 218 -37.32 15.56 1.06
C VAL A 218 -35.93 14.96 0.89
N ARG A 219 -35.54 14.68 -0.36
CA ARG A 219 -34.27 14.01 -0.73
C ARG A 219 -34.08 12.64 -0.05
N ALA A 220 -35.18 11.95 0.28
CA ALA A 220 -35.14 10.64 0.95
C ALA A 220 -34.31 10.62 2.24
N THR A 221 -34.22 11.74 2.95
CA THR A 221 -33.39 11.89 4.15
C THR A 221 -33.88 11.02 5.31
N ARG A 222 -35.20 10.84 5.46
CA ARG A 222 -35.75 9.97 6.51
C ARG A 222 -35.51 8.50 6.19
N LEU A 223 -35.71 8.09 4.95
CA LEU A 223 -35.39 6.73 4.53
C LEU A 223 -33.89 6.44 4.65
N THR A 224 -33.02 7.38 4.28
CA THR A 224 -31.56 7.27 4.50
C THR A 224 -31.25 7.07 5.97
N GLN A 225 -31.79 7.91 6.85
CA GLN A 225 -31.57 7.81 8.29
C GLN A 225 -32.01 6.44 8.84
N ALA A 226 -33.18 5.95 8.45
CA ALA A 226 -33.69 4.66 8.89
C ALA A 226 -32.80 3.48 8.44
N LEU A 227 -32.25 3.54 7.21
CA LEU A 227 -31.28 2.56 6.72
C LEU A 227 -29.96 2.59 7.51
N LEU A 228 -29.48 3.79 7.88
CA LEU A 228 -28.27 3.96 8.67
C LEU A 228 -28.44 3.43 10.10
N GLU A 229 -29.59 3.69 10.73
CA GLU A 229 -29.94 3.19 12.07
C GLU A 229 -30.12 1.66 12.12
N ALA A 230 -30.43 1.05 10.99
CA ALA A 230 -30.49 -0.41 10.81
C ALA A 230 -29.14 -1.04 10.42
N ASP A 231 -28.03 -0.29 10.48
CA ASP A 231 -26.67 -0.78 10.25
C ASP A 231 -26.37 -1.26 8.81
N ILE A 232 -26.94 -0.60 7.78
CA ILE A 232 -26.58 -0.85 6.36
C ILE A 232 -25.06 -0.70 6.12
N LYS A 233 -24.39 0.19 6.85
CA LYS A 233 -22.93 0.39 6.80
C LYS A 233 -22.17 -0.85 7.27
N GLN A 234 -22.64 -1.52 8.33
CA GLN A 234 -22.03 -2.75 8.83
C GLN A 234 -22.33 -3.94 7.92
N THR A 235 -23.55 -4.01 7.40
CA THR A 235 -23.97 -5.06 6.45
C THR A 235 -23.12 -5.01 5.19
N SER A 236 -22.95 -3.82 4.60
CA SER A 236 -22.08 -3.64 3.44
C SER A 236 -20.60 -3.94 3.75
N HIS A 237 -20.09 -3.55 4.92
CA HIS A 237 -18.74 -3.93 5.35
C HIS A 237 -18.54 -5.46 5.38
N LYS A 238 -19.49 -6.20 5.96
CA LYS A 238 -19.41 -7.67 6.05
C LYS A 238 -19.38 -8.31 4.66
N ILE A 239 -20.24 -7.87 3.75
CA ILE A 239 -20.29 -8.40 2.38
C ILE A 239 -19.01 -8.07 1.61
N ALA A 240 -18.49 -6.84 1.74
CA ALA A 240 -17.22 -6.46 1.12
C ALA A 240 -16.08 -7.34 1.63
N TRP A 241 -15.96 -7.50 2.95
CA TRP A 241 -14.94 -8.35 3.56
C TRP A 241 -15.01 -9.79 3.07
N ASP A 242 -16.21 -10.38 3.05
CA ASP A 242 -16.41 -11.78 2.66
C ASP A 242 -16.07 -12.05 1.19
N ASN A 243 -16.25 -11.05 0.30
CA ASN A 243 -15.97 -11.17 -1.14
C ASN A 243 -14.55 -10.71 -1.52
N MET A 244 -13.88 -9.89 -0.71
CA MET A 244 -12.50 -9.45 -0.95
C MET A 244 -11.45 -10.48 -0.53
N LYS A 245 -11.76 -11.38 0.40
CA LYS A 245 -10.78 -12.27 1.06
C LYS A 245 -9.99 -13.17 0.09
N ASP A 246 -10.57 -13.51 -1.07
CA ASP A 246 -9.99 -14.38 -2.09
C ASP A 246 -9.88 -13.69 -3.48
N GLY A 247 -10.11 -12.37 -3.54
CA GLY A 247 -10.21 -11.61 -4.79
C GLY A 247 -8.87 -11.10 -5.33
N ASP A 248 -8.81 -10.84 -6.64
CA ASP A 248 -7.69 -10.13 -7.26
C ASP A 248 -7.75 -8.61 -7.02
N ASN A 249 -6.77 -7.87 -7.53
CA ASN A 249 -6.68 -6.43 -7.33
C ASN A 249 -7.86 -5.64 -7.95
N GLU A 250 -8.50 -6.18 -9.00
CA GLU A 250 -9.66 -5.55 -9.65
C GLU A 250 -10.93 -5.74 -8.81
N VAL A 251 -11.10 -6.92 -8.22
CA VAL A 251 -12.16 -7.21 -7.24
C VAL A 251 -11.99 -6.31 -6.01
N PHE A 252 -10.77 -6.18 -5.48
CA PHE A 252 -10.50 -5.32 -4.33
C PHE A 252 -10.88 -3.85 -4.59
N MET A 253 -10.52 -3.30 -5.75
CA MET A 253 -10.84 -1.92 -6.11
C MET A 253 -12.34 -1.68 -6.32
N THR A 254 -13.02 -2.62 -6.98
CA THR A 254 -14.48 -2.55 -7.21
C THR A 254 -15.24 -2.45 -5.89
N TYR A 255 -14.97 -3.38 -4.97
CA TYR A 255 -15.65 -3.38 -3.68
C TYR A 255 -15.26 -2.17 -2.82
N THR A 256 -13.99 -1.73 -2.83
CA THR A 256 -13.53 -0.60 -2.01
C THR A 256 -14.21 0.72 -2.40
N ASN A 257 -14.28 1.02 -3.71
CA ASN A 257 -14.88 2.26 -4.20
C ASN A 257 -16.39 2.33 -3.91
N HIS A 258 -17.12 1.24 -4.16
CA HIS A 258 -18.57 1.21 -3.94
C HIS A 258 -18.93 1.09 -2.46
N TYR A 259 -18.09 0.45 -1.66
CA TYR A 259 -18.19 0.48 -0.20
C TYR A 259 -18.07 1.92 0.33
N GLN A 260 -17.05 2.67 -0.09
CA GLN A 260 -16.88 4.07 0.31
C GLN A 260 -18.10 4.93 -0.04
N ASP A 261 -18.67 4.74 -1.24
CA ASP A 261 -19.89 5.42 -1.68
C ASP A 261 -21.09 5.18 -0.73
N ILE A 262 -21.20 3.97 -0.14
CA ILE A 262 -22.23 3.64 0.86
C ILE A 262 -21.88 4.23 2.24
N GLN A 263 -20.60 4.29 2.61
CA GLN A 263 -20.18 4.91 3.88
C GLN A 263 -20.46 6.42 3.91
N GLU A 264 -20.40 7.07 2.74
CA GLU A 264 -20.71 8.49 2.55
C GLU A 264 -22.21 8.82 2.56
N LEU A 265 -23.10 7.82 2.65
CA LEU A 265 -24.55 8.02 2.56
C LEU A 265 -25.10 9.01 3.61
N GLU A 266 -24.43 9.15 4.76
CA GLU A 266 -24.79 10.09 5.83
C GLU A 266 -24.40 11.54 5.49
N GLN A 267 -23.30 11.73 4.75
CA GLN A 267 -22.79 13.04 4.35
C GLN A 267 -23.40 13.50 3.02
N ASP A 268 -23.55 12.59 2.06
CA ASP A 268 -24.14 12.82 0.75
C ASP A 268 -24.98 11.61 0.33
N ASN A 269 -26.31 11.75 0.30
CA ASN A 269 -27.23 10.72 -0.20
C ASN A 269 -27.75 11.02 -1.62
N SER A 270 -27.07 11.90 -2.38
CA SER A 270 -27.58 12.44 -3.64
C SER A 270 -27.73 11.38 -4.74
N LYS A 271 -26.83 10.39 -4.79
CA LYS A 271 -26.94 9.28 -5.76
C LYS A 271 -28.11 8.36 -5.39
N PHE A 272 -28.27 8.06 -4.10
CA PHE A 272 -29.39 7.27 -3.57
C PHE A 272 -30.75 7.91 -3.87
N SER A 273 -30.92 9.18 -3.50
CA SER A 273 -32.17 9.91 -3.66
C SER A 273 -32.55 10.17 -5.12
N LYS A 274 -31.58 10.44 -6.00
CA LYS A 274 -31.81 10.54 -7.45
C LYS A 274 -32.25 9.21 -8.06
N GLU A 275 -31.60 8.11 -7.72
CA GLU A 275 -31.98 6.77 -8.21
C GLU A 275 -33.39 6.40 -7.72
N LEU A 276 -33.72 6.68 -6.45
CA LEU A 276 -35.07 6.48 -5.93
C LEU A 276 -36.12 7.31 -6.67
N CYS A 277 -35.82 8.55 -7.07
CA CYS A 277 -36.74 9.33 -7.90
C CYS A 277 -37.04 8.61 -9.21
N CYS A 278 -36.03 8.06 -9.88
CA CYS A 278 -36.22 7.29 -11.12
C CYS A 278 -37.06 6.03 -10.90
N LEU A 279 -36.88 5.34 -9.77
CA LEU A 279 -37.58 4.08 -9.46
C LEU A 279 -39.01 4.28 -8.96
N THR A 280 -39.31 5.41 -8.31
CA THR A 280 -40.57 5.65 -7.59
C THR A 280 -41.40 6.83 -8.13
N ALA A 281 -40.98 7.44 -9.23
CA ALA A 281 -41.76 8.46 -9.91
C ALA A 281 -43.07 7.88 -10.46
N LYS A 282 -44.12 8.70 -10.42
CA LYS A 282 -45.44 8.40 -10.94
C LYS A 282 -45.87 9.42 -11.97
#